data_AF-A0A7Z2K533-F1
#
_entry.id   AF-A0A7Z2K533-F1
#
_cell.length_a   1.000
_cell.length_b   1.000
_cell.length_c   1.000
_cell.angle_alpha   90.00
_cell.angle_beta   90.00
_cell.angle_gamma   90.00
#
_symmetry.space_group_name_H-M   'P 1'
#
loop_
_entity.id
_entity.type
_entity.pdbx_description
1 polymer ?
#
loop_
_entity_poly.entity_id
_entity_poly.type
_entity_poly.pdbx_seq_one_letter_code
_entity_poly.pdbx_strand_id
1 'polypeptide(L)'
;MNPYEEYMRQMAQPMRDELTSAGFEELTTPDEVASFISERKGTSLVFINSVCGCAAGLARPAAREAIEYEKKPEHLVTVFAGQDREATGKMREYLEGYEPSSPSIALLKDGQVLHFIPREEIEDHDVEEIVANLTGAFEQYC
;
A
#
# COMPACT_ATOMS: atom_id res chain seq x y z
N MET A 1 -0.70 20.64 -18.08
CA MET A 1 -1.54 19.71 -17.28
C MET A 1 -2.97 19.92 -17.70
N ASN A 2 -3.69 18.85 -18.01
CA ASN A 2 -5.09 18.92 -18.41
C ASN A 2 -5.95 19.34 -17.19
N PRO A 3 -6.94 20.25 -17.30
CA PRO A 3 -7.82 20.61 -16.18
C PRO A 3 -8.49 19.42 -15.49
N TYR A 4 -8.77 18.35 -16.24
CA TYR A 4 -9.28 17.09 -15.69
C TYR A 4 -8.27 16.39 -14.78
N GLU A 5 -6.99 16.37 -15.16
CA GLU A 5 -5.92 15.76 -14.35
C GLU A 5 -5.72 16.53 -13.04
N GLU A 6 -5.73 17.87 -13.10
CA GLU A 6 -5.62 18.71 -11.91
C GLU A 6 -6.80 18.50 -10.95
N TYR A 7 -8.02 18.39 -11.48
CA TYR A 7 -9.21 18.07 -10.68
C TYR A 7 -9.10 16.69 -10.01
N MET A 8 -8.69 15.67 -10.75
CA MET A 8 -8.49 14.32 -10.21
C MET A 8 -7.40 14.30 -9.13
N ARG A 9 -6.32 15.06 -9.32
CA ARG A 9 -5.24 15.20 -8.34
C ARG A 9 -5.76 15.82 -7.04
N GLN A 10 -6.53 16.89 -7.13
CA GLN A 10 -7.14 17.54 -5.96
C GLN A 10 -8.13 16.62 -5.24
N MET A 11 -8.95 15.87 -5.99
CA MET A 11 -9.86 14.87 -5.41
C MET A 11 -9.13 13.73 -4.69
N ALA A 12 -7.97 13.32 -5.19
CA ALA A 12 -7.18 12.24 -4.60
C ALA A 12 -6.35 12.69 -3.38
N GLN A 13 -6.13 14.00 -3.19
CA GLN A 13 -5.27 14.51 -2.13
C GLN A 13 -5.67 14.03 -0.73
N PRO A 14 -6.95 14.07 -0.31
CA PRO A 14 -7.34 13.56 1.01
C PRO A 14 -7.06 12.06 1.19
N MET A 15 -7.10 11.28 0.10
CA MET A 15 -6.82 9.84 0.11
C MET A 15 -5.33 9.54 0.23
N ARG A 16 -4.46 10.46 -0.22
CA ARG A 16 -3.02 10.44 0.02
C ARG A 16 -2.72 10.84 1.45
N ASP A 17 -3.29 11.96 1.88
CA ASP A 17 -3.09 12.55 3.20
C ASP A 17 -3.42 11.56 4.32
N GLU A 18 -4.42 10.70 4.12
CA GLU A 18 -4.79 9.66 5.09
C GLU A 18 -3.64 8.67 5.39
N LEU A 19 -2.86 8.28 4.38
CA LEU A 19 -1.72 7.37 4.55
C LEU A 19 -0.45 8.13 4.96
N THR A 20 -0.18 9.29 4.35
CA THR A 20 1.02 10.07 4.69
C THR A 20 0.99 10.61 6.12
N SER A 21 -0.19 11.01 6.61
CA SER A 21 -0.37 11.41 8.01
C SER A 21 -0.17 10.23 8.98
N ALA A 22 -0.29 9.00 8.50
CA ALA A 22 -0.02 7.79 9.25
C ALA A 22 1.43 7.30 9.10
N GLY A 23 2.29 8.03 8.38
CA GLY A 23 3.72 7.75 8.24
C GLY A 23 4.10 6.96 6.98
N PHE A 24 3.18 6.74 6.04
CA PHE A 24 3.54 6.16 4.75
C PHE A 24 4.27 7.18 3.87
N GLU A 25 5.40 6.78 3.28
CA GLU A 25 6.10 7.52 2.24
C GLU A 25 5.44 7.24 0.87
N GLU A 26 5.11 8.29 0.11
CA GLU A 26 4.53 8.14 -1.23
C GLU A 26 5.63 7.94 -2.27
N LEU A 27 5.49 6.88 -3.07
CA LEU A 27 6.33 6.61 -4.23
C LEU A 27 5.51 6.93 -5.48
N THR A 28 5.82 8.05 -6.12
CA THR A 28 5.02 8.63 -7.22
C THR A 28 5.64 8.41 -8.60
N THR A 29 6.90 7.98 -8.64
CA THR A 29 7.63 7.67 -9.89
C THR A 29 8.21 6.25 -9.90
N PRO A 30 8.47 5.67 -11.10
CA PRO A 30 9.17 4.39 -11.21
C PRO A 30 10.55 4.39 -10.56
N ASP A 31 11.27 5.51 -10.64
CA ASP A 31 12.62 5.64 -10.09
C ASP A 31 12.57 5.61 -8.56
N GLU A 32 11.63 6.31 -7.93
CA GLU A 32 11.40 6.23 -6.48
C GLU A 32 11.09 4.80 -6.03
N VAL A 33 10.27 4.07 -6.79
CA VAL A 33 9.97 2.66 -6.51
C VAL A 33 11.21 1.77 -6.66
N ALA A 34 11.97 1.93 -7.74
CA ALA A 34 13.17 1.13 -7.99
C ALA A 34 14.26 1.40 -6.94
N SER A 35 14.49 2.66 -6.59
CA SER A 35 15.39 3.07 -5.50
C SER A 35 14.94 2.46 -4.18
N PHE A 36 13.66 2.59 -3.81
CA PHE A 36 13.12 2.01 -2.60
C PHE A 36 13.40 0.50 -2.50
N ILE A 37 13.05 -0.28 -3.53
CA ILE A 37 13.23 -1.73 -3.53
C ILE A 37 14.70 -2.13 -3.47
N SER A 38 15.59 -1.39 -4.14
CA SER A 38 17.02 -1.74 -4.20
C SER A 38 17.79 -1.36 -2.93
N GLU A 39 17.44 -0.22 -2.32
CA GLU A 39 18.20 0.40 -1.23
C GLU A 39 17.68 0.01 0.16
N ARG A 40 16.35 -0.13 0.32
CA ARG A 40 15.78 -0.41 1.64
C ARG A 40 15.95 -1.88 2.00
N LYS A 41 16.37 -2.11 3.24
CA LYS A 41 16.53 -3.42 3.87
C LYS A 41 15.57 -3.53 5.05
N GLY A 42 15.32 -4.78 5.46
CA GLY A 42 14.35 -5.07 6.51
C GLY A 42 12.94 -5.19 5.96
N THR A 43 11.95 -5.03 6.84
CA THR A 43 10.54 -5.25 6.50
C THR A 43 9.84 -3.97 6.04
N SER A 44 9.02 -4.10 5.00
CA SER A 44 8.33 -2.98 4.37
C SER A 44 6.86 -3.29 4.14
N LEU A 45 5.96 -2.43 4.61
CA LEU A 45 4.55 -2.47 4.23
C LEU A 45 4.34 -1.62 2.98
N VAL A 46 3.97 -2.26 1.89
CA VAL A 46 3.60 -1.59 0.63
C VAL A 46 2.09 -1.57 0.52
N PHE A 47 1.52 -0.37 0.51
CA PHE A 47 0.09 -0.17 0.29
C PHE A 47 -0.17 0.28 -1.15
N ILE A 48 -0.91 -0.52 -1.93
CA ILE A 48 -1.37 -0.10 -3.26
C ILE A 48 -2.71 0.62 -3.09
N ASN A 49 -2.67 1.95 -2.96
CA ASN A 49 -3.84 2.78 -2.73
C ASN A 49 -4.75 2.87 -3.96
N SER A 50 -6.00 3.26 -3.74
CA SER A 50 -7.02 3.39 -4.77
C SER A 50 -8.10 4.39 -4.36
N VAL A 51 -8.82 4.91 -5.36
CA VAL A 51 -10.02 5.74 -5.14
C VAL A 51 -11.28 4.89 -4.83
N CYS A 52 -11.18 3.55 -4.85
CA CYS A 52 -12.29 2.65 -4.52
C CYS A 52 -12.87 2.93 -3.13
N GLY A 53 -14.19 2.77 -2.97
CA GLY A 53 -14.84 2.79 -1.65
C GLY A 53 -14.27 1.77 -0.67
N CYS A 54 -13.90 0.57 -1.15
CA CYS A 54 -13.20 -0.45 -0.39
C CYS A 54 -11.84 0.00 0.16
N ALA A 55 -11.12 0.88 -0.55
CA ALA A 55 -9.88 1.45 -0.04
C ALA A 55 -10.14 2.43 1.11
N ALA A 56 -11.22 3.22 1.00
CA ALA A 56 -11.59 4.22 1.99
C ALA A 56 -12.23 3.64 3.25
N GLY A 57 -13.12 2.66 3.10
CA GLY A 57 -13.87 2.08 4.21
C GLY A 57 -13.13 0.95 4.93
N LEU A 58 -12.22 0.26 4.25
CA LEU A 58 -11.63 -0.98 4.75
C LEU A 58 -10.10 -0.91 4.78
N ALA A 59 -9.46 -0.80 3.61
CA ALA A 59 -8.01 -0.99 3.51
C ALA A 59 -7.18 0.09 4.25
N ARG A 60 -7.46 1.38 4.03
CA ARG A 60 -6.69 2.46 4.68
C ARG A 60 -6.92 2.49 6.20
N PRO A 61 -8.16 2.37 6.71
CA PRO A 61 -8.40 2.21 8.15
C PRO A 61 -7.64 1.02 8.74
N ALA A 62 -7.73 -0.16 8.11
CA ALA A 62 -7.06 -1.36 8.60
C ALA A 62 -5.53 -1.23 8.61
N ALA A 63 -4.94 -0.67 7.55
CA ALA A 63 -3.49 -0.44 7.51
C ALA A 63 -3.04 0.56 8.58
N ARG A 64 -3.79 1.64 8.80
CA ARG A 64 -3.50 2.63 9.84
C ARG A 64 -3.59 2.06 11.25
N GLU A 65 -4.56 1.18 11.50
CA GLU A 65 -4.69 0.50 12.79
C GLU A 65 -3.59 -0.54 12.98
N ALA A 66 -3.30 -1.34 11.96
CA ALA A 66 -2.30 -2.41 12.05
C ALA A 66 -0.88 -1.90 12.36
N ILE A 67 -0.48 -0.73 11.85
CA ILE A 67 0.85 -0.15 12.10
C ILE A 67 1.04 0.41 13.53
N GLU A 68 -0.03 0.44 14.34
CA GLU A 68 0.05 0.73 15.77
C GLU A 68 0.33 -0.53 16.62
N TYR A 69 0.37 -1.71 15.99
CA TYR A 69 0.73 -2.97 16.65
C TYR A 69 2.19 -2.97 17.13
N GLU A 70 2.49 -3.79 18.15
CA GLU A 70 3.79 -3.81 18.83
C GLU A 70 4.93 -4.19 17.88
N LYS A 71 4.73 -5.27 17.10
CA LYS A 71 5.61 -5.64 15.99
C LYS A 71 5.09 -5.02 14.71
N LYS A 72 5.93 -4.27 14.01
CA LYS A 72 5.53 -3.59 12.79
C LYS A 72 6.66 -3.45 11.79
N PRO A 73 6.33 -3.25 10.51
CA PRO A 73 7.32 -3.05 9.46
C PRO A 73 8.19 -1.81 9.71
N GLU A 74 9.44 -1.88 9.30
CA GLU A 74 10.41 -0.78 9.44
C GLU A 74 10.12 0.37 8.48
N HIS A 75 9.61 0.04 7.30
CA HIS A 75 9.26 1.03 6.27
C HIS A 75 7.78 0.91 5.91
N LEU A 76 7.13 2.07 5.74
CA LEU A 76 5.75 2.17 5.30
C LEU A 76 5.76 2.98 4.00
N VAL A 77 5.31 2.39 2.90
CA VAL A 77 5.26 3.07 1.59
C VAL A 77 3.94 2.83 0.87
N THR A 78 3.57 3.78 0.02
CA THR A 78 2.36 3.69 -0.78
C THR A 78 2.60 4.09 -2.22
N VAL A 79 1.94 3.39 -3.14
CA VAL A 79 1.76 3.79 -4.55
C VAL A 79 0.27 3.98 -4.82
N PHE A 80 -0.11 4.90 -5.70
CA PHE A 80 -1.53 5.20 -5.92
C PHE A 80 -2.03 4.68 -7.28
N ALA A 81 -2.74 3.54 -7.25
CA ALA A 81 -3.29 2.93 -8.46
C ALA A 81 -4.27 3.87 -9.18
N GLY A 82 -4.01 4.10 -10.48
CA GLY A 82 -4.80 4.97 -11.33
C GLY A 82 -4.41 6.45 -11.30
N GLN A 83 -3.77 6.92 -10.23
CA GLN A 83 -3.20 8.29 -10.16
C GLN A 83 -1.72 8.25 -10.59
N ASP A 84 -0.90 7.45 -9.92
CA ASP A 84 0.54 7.29 -10.20
C ASP A 84 0.75 5.97 -10.95
N ARG A 85 0.25 5.94 -12.20
CA ARG A 85 0.13 4.70 -12.99
C ARG A 85 1.49 4.02 -13.21
N GLU A 86 2.52 4.81 -13.51
CA GLU A 86 3.86 4.28 -13.79
C GLU A 86 4.53 3.76 -12.52
N ALA A 87 4.43 4.47 -11.39
CA ALA A 87 4.93 4.00 -10.10
C ALA A 87 4.22 2.72 -9.64
N THR A 88 2.89 2.68 -9.76
CA THR A 88 2.11 1.48 -9.42
C THR A 88 2.46 0.31 -10.33
N GLY A 89 2.64 0.56 -11.64
CA GLY A 89 3.11 -0.45 -12.59
C GLY A 89 4.47 -1.00 -12.19
N LYS A 90 5.40 -0.11 -11.85
CA LYS A 90 6.75 -0.50 -11.42
C LYS A 90 6.73 -1.30 -10.12
N MET A 91 5.91 -0.92 -9.15
CA MET A 91 5.77 -1.67 -7.89
C MET A 91 5.25 -3.09 -8.15
N ARG A 92 4.27 -3.23 -9.05
CA ARG A 92 3.69 -4.55 -9.40
C ARG A 92 4.69 -5.49 -10.07
N GLU A 93 5.70 -4.98 -10.77
CA GLU A 93 6.79 -5.83 -11.30
C GLU A 93 7.54 -6.57 -10.17
N TYR A 94 7.62 -5.98 -8.97
CA TYR A 94 8.26 -6.59 -7.80
C TYR A 94 7.32 -7.49 -6.98
N LEU A 95 6.03 -7.52 -7.34
CA LEU A 95 5.01 -8.38 -6.72
C LEU A 95 4.70 -9.59 -7.62
N GLU A 96 5.73 -10.14 -8.28
CA GLU A 96 5.60 -11.26 -9.21
C GLU A 96 4.92 -12.46 -8.55
N GLY A 97 4.01 -13.11 -9.28
CA GLY A 97 3.22 -14.25 -8.79
C GLY A 97 1.88 -13.86 -8.17
N TYR A 98 1.60 -12.58 -7.96
CA TYR A 98 0.31 -12.08 -7.46
C TYR A 98 -0.46 -11.33 -8.54
N GLU A 99 -1.75 -11.59 -8.66
CA GLU A 99 -2.59 -10.89 -9.63
C GLU A 99 -2.76 -9.41 -9.25
N PRO A 100 -2.55 -8.47 -10.20
CA PRO A 100 -2.71 -7.05 -9.93
C PRO A 100 -4.13 -6.68 -9.49
N SER A 101 -4.26 -6.18 -8.26
CA SER A 101 -5.52 -5.66 -7.73
C SER A 101 -5.31 -4.29 -7.04
N SER A 102 -6.41 -3.61 -6.68
CA SER A 102 -6.36 -2.37 -5.90
C SER A 102 -7.72 -2.09 -5.22
N PRO A 103 -7.75 -1.75 -3.92
CA PRO A 103 -6.60 -1.71 -3.01
C PRO A 103 -6.01 -3.11 -2.81
N SER A 104 -4.72 -3.16 -2.50
CA SER A 104 -4.02 -4.40 -2.09
C SER A 104 -2.83 -4.03 -1.22
N ILE A 105 -2.38 -4.95 -0.37
CA ILE A 105 -1.31 -4.69 0.59
C ILE A 105 -0.27 -5.80 0.50
N ALA A 106 1.01 -5.46 0.53
CA ALA A 106 2.09 -6.42 0.50
C ALA A 106 3.05 -6.16 1.67
N LEU A 107 3.47 -7.22 2.36
CA LEU A 107 4.59 -7.18 3.28
C LEU A 107 5.83 -7.73 2.57
N LEU A 108 6.87 -6.92 2.48
CA LEU A 108 8.11 -7.28 1.82
C LEU A 108 9.23 -7.39 2.86
N LYS A 109 10.25 -8.20 2.56
CA LYS A 109 11.54 -8.19 3.24
C LYS A 109 12.65 -8.22 2.21
N ASP A 110 13.52 -7.21 2.26
CA ASP A 110 14.64 -7.06 1.33
C ASP A 110 14.22 -7.18 -0.16
N GLY A 111 13.04 -6.64 -0.49
CA GLY A 111 12.46 -6.66 -1.84
C GLY A 111 11.69 -7.94 -2.20
N GLN A 112 11.62 -8.94 -1.31
CA GLN A 112 10.85 -10.17 -1.53
C GLN A 112 9.51 -10.12 -0.82
N VAL A 113 8.43 -10.56 -1.48
CA VAL A 113 7.08 -10.60 -0.88
C VAL A 113 6.99 -11.76 0.13
N LEU A 114 6.68 -11.44 1.38
CA LEU A 114 6.44 -12.40 2.46
C LEU A 114 4.95 -12.67 2.70
N HIS A 115 4.13 -11.66 2.45
CA HIS A 115 2.68 -11.73 2.60
C HIS A 115 2.00 -10.79 1.62
N PHE A 116 0.84 -11.18 1.09
CA PHE A 116 0.09 -10.38 0.15
C PHE A 116 -1.41 -10.50 0.43
N ILE A 117 -2.09 -9.36 0.46
CA ILE A 117 -3.53 -9.25 0.63
C ILE A 117 -4.10 -8.65 -0.66
N PRO A 118 -4.68 -9.46 -1.56
CA PRO A 118 -5.37 -8.97 -2.75
C PRO A 118 -6.66 -8.24 -2.39
N ARG A 119 -7.26 -7.57 -3.37
CA ARG A 119 -8.52 -6.85 -3.19
C ARG A 119 -9.67 -7.73 -2.67
N GLU A 120 -9.78 -8.98 -3.13
CA GLU A 120 -10.84 -9.91 -2.69
C GLU A 120 -10.78 -10.19 -1.18
N GLU A 121 -9.57 -10.31 -0.63
CA GLU A 121 -9.31 -10.44 0.81
C GLU A 121 -9.47 -9.13 1.59
N ILE A 122 -9.89 -8.05 0.91
CA ILE A 122 -10.22 -6.75 1.51
C ILE A 122 -11.71 -6.45 1.35
N GLU A 123 -12.27 -6.61 0.15
CA GLU A 123 -13.61 -6.10 -0.16
C GLU A 123 -14.75 -6.94 0.42
N ASP A 124 -14.49 -8.20 0.75
CA ASP A 124 -15.45 -9.13 1.35
C ASP A 124 -15.26 -9.31 2.88
N HIS A 125 -14.40 -8.49 3.50
CA HIS A 125 -14.00 -8.61 4.91
C HIS A 125 -14.23 -7.33 5.70
N ASP A 126 -14.41 -7.49 7.01
CA ASP A 126 -14.50 -6.36 7.93
C ASP A 126 -13.10 -5.83 8.31
N VAL A 127 -13.03 -4.60 8.81
CA VAL A 127 -11.76 -3.92 9.15
C VAL A 127 -10.93 -4.76 10.13
N GLU A 128 -11.57 -5.31 11.16
CA GLU A 128 -10.91 -6.10 12.21
C GLU A 128 -10.27 -7.39 11.65
N GLU A 129 -10.87 -8.00 10.63
CA GLU A 129 -10.32 -9.19 9.97
C GLU A 129 -9.06 -8.83 9.16
N ILE A 130 -9.10 -7.71 8.45
CA ILE A 130 -7.95 -7.20 7.69
C ILE A 130 -6.81 -6.79 8.65
N VAL A 131 -7.14 -6.15 9.78
CA VAL A 131 -6.16 -5.82 10.83
C VAL A 131 -5.53 -7.09 11.38
N ALA A 132 -6.32 -8.12 11.73
CA ALA A 132 -5.81 -9.39 12.24
C ALA A 132 -4.92 -10.10 11.21
N ASN A 133 -5.28 -10.03 9.92
CA ASN A 133 -4.47 -10.57 8.82
C ASN A 133 -3.10 -9.86 8.75
N LEU A 134 -3.09 -8.52 8.79
CA LEU A 134 -1.86 -7.71 8.77
C LEU A 134 -1.00 -7.95 10.01
N THR A 135 -1.57 -7.87 11.21
CA THR A 135 -0.81 -8.03 12.47
C THR A 135 -0.30 -9.46 12.65
N GLY A 136 -1.05 -10.47 12.17
CA GLY A 136 -0.57 -11.84 12.08
C GLY A 136 0.68 -11.98 11.20
N ALA A 137 0.70 -11.31 10.04
CA ALA A 137 1.88 -11.26 9.19
C ALA A 137 3.04 -10.51 9.87
N PHE A 138 2.76 -9.41 10.57
CA PHE A 138 3.80 -8.67 11.30
C PHE A 138 4.42 -9.52 12.41
N GLU A 139 3.60 -10.25 13.18
CA GLU A 139 4.08 -11.12 14.26
C GLU A 139 5.06 -12.19 13.75
N GLN A 140 4.81 -12.71 12.55
CA GLN A 140 5.60 -13.75 11.92
C GLN A 140 6.92 -13.24 11.31
N TYR A 141 6.94 -12.02 10.78
CA TYR A 141 7.98 -11.57 9.87
C TYR A 141 8.76 -10.32 10.31
N CYS A 142 8.22 -9.52 11.23
CA CYS A 142 8.82 -8.31 11.80
C CYS A 142 9.41 -8.60 13.19
#